data_AF-A0A2J8A8V2-F1
#
_entry.id   AF-A0A2J8A8V2-F1
#
_cell.length_a   1.000
_cell.length_b   1.000
_cell.length_c   1.000
_cell.angle_alpha   90.00
_cell.angle_beta   90.00
_cell.angle_gamma   90.00
#
_symmetry.space_group_name_H-M   'P 1'
#
loop_
_entity.id
_entity.type
_entity.pdbx_description
1 polymer ?
#
loop_
_entity_poly.entity_id
_entity_poly.type
_entity_poly.pdbx_seq_one_letter_code
_entity_poly.pdbx_strand_id
1 'polypeptide(L)'
;MDPEDGCHPSDVPGWTEAFLARCSAESYDATYGNLANLMHALAMLGLRPGEAWLRGTMARVELTLPDFGHTTLSKVLWALPRLAQDGGAEPEQLAAWQQMVKATLRTRLGFRPAGLLKHGRRGRRGRGPRLRPGVDSWVALQQGDAVAGSEGSS
;
A
#
# COMPACT_ATOMS: atom_id res chain seq x y z
N MET A 1 17.65 -20.58 -29.41
CA MET A 1 17.09 -19.23 -29.66
C MET A 1 16.85 -18.69 -28.27
N ASP A 2 17.96 -18.29 -27.67
CA ASP A 2 18.14 -18.22 -26.23
C ASP A 2 17.89 -16.79 -25.74
N PRO A 3 17.13 -16.61 -24.65
CA PRO A 3 16.90 -15.30 -24.05
C PRO A 3 18.08 -14.94 -23.14
N GLU A 4 19.24 -14.64 -23.74
CA GLU A 4 20.45 -14.18 -23.04
C GLU A 4 20.73 -12.71 -23.33
N ASP A 5 19.72 -11.84 -23.19
CA ASP A 5 19.95 -10.42 -22.94
C ASP A 5 19.49 -10.14 -21.51
N GLY A 6 20.42 -10.30 -20.57
CA GLY A 6 20.25 -10.09 -19.13
C GLY A 6 20.05 -8.62 -18.73
N CYS A 7 19.28 -7.86 -19.52
CA CYS A 7 18.84 -6.53 -19.16
C CYS A 7 17.72 -6.70 -18.13
N HIS A 8 18.03 -6.45 -16.84
CA HIS A 8 16.97 -6.38 -15.85
C HIS A 8 16.08 -5.19 -16.25
N PRO A 9 14.74 -5.27 -16.13
CA PRO A 9 13.87 -4.17 -16.54
C PRO A 9 14.24 -2.84 -15.86
N SER A 10 14.88 -2.87 -14.68
CA SER A 10 15.44 -1.67 -14.04
C SER A 10 16.52 -0.94 -14.82
N ASP A 11 17.21 -1.65 -15.72
CA ASP A 11 18.36 -1.16 -16.47
C ASP A 11 17.92 -0.39 -17.73
N VAL A 12 16.63 -0.45 -18.06
CA VAL A 12 16.02 0.29 -19.19
C VAL A 12 15.50 1.64 -18.68
N PRO A 13 16.00 2.79 -19.18
CA PRO A 13 15.44 4.08 -18.86
C PRO A 13 13.96 4.16 -19.21
N GLY A 14 13.12 4.70 -18.32
CA GLY A 14 11.68 4.85 -18.59
C GLY A 14 10.85 3.57 -18.41
N TRP A 15 11.45 2.47 -17.93
CA TRP A 15 10.73 1.20 -17.74
C TRP A 15 9.56 1.32 -16.77
N THR A 16 9.68 2.20 -15.77
CA THR A 16 8.66 2.42 -14.73
C THR A 16 7.42 3.05 -15.34
N GLU A 17 7.59 4.06 -16.18
CA GLU A 17 6.52 4.75 -16.89
C GLU A 17 5.84 3.82 -17.89
N ALA A 18 6.62 3.03 -18.63
CA ALA A 18 6.10 2.01 -19.55
C ALA A 18 5.31 0.91 -18.79
N PHE A 19 5.83 0.46 -17.65
CA PHE A 19 5.17 -0.49 -16.77
C PHE A 19 3.87 0.06 -16.21
N LEU A 20 3.89 1.28 -15.65
CA LEU A 20 2.70 1.93 -15.11
C LEU A 20 1.63 2.16 -16.18
N ALA A 21 2.04 2.60 -17.38
CA ALA A 21 1.14 2.79 -18.52
C ALA A 21 0.50 1.46 -18.95
N ARG A 22 1.29 0.37 -19.02
CA ARG A 22 0.76 -0.95 -19.34
C ARG A 22 -0.19 -1.45 -18.26
N CYS A 23 0.17 -1.28 -16.99
CA CYS A 23 -0.70 -1.61 -15.87
C CYS A 23 -2.00 -0.82 -15.93
N SER A 24 -2.00 0.48 -16.25
CA SER A 24 -3.24 1.24 -16.44
C SER A 24 -4.11 0.69 -17.56
N ALA A 25 -3.49 0.31 -18.69
CA ALA A 25 -4.21 -0.23 -19.83
C ALA A 25 -4.84 -1.60 -19.54
N GLU A 26 -4.14 -2.46 -18.78
CA GLU A 26 -4.63 -3.81 -18.41
C GLU A 26 -5.50 -3.83 -17.15
N SER A 27 -5.46 -2.78 -16.31
CA SER A 27 -6.24 -2.69 -15.07
C SER A 27 -7.75 -2.77 -15.28
N TYR A 28 -8.23 -2.56 -16.51
CA TYR A 28 -9.66 -2.68 -16.85
C TYR A 28 -10.21 -4.10 -16.78
N ASP A 29 -9.36 -5.12 -16.91
CA ASP A 29 -9.76 -6.55 -16.89
C ASP A 29 -9.26 -7.30 -15.64
N ALA A 30 -8.53 -6.62 -14.75
CA ALA A 30 -7.96 -7.24 -13.56
C ALA A 30 -9.05 -7.58 -12.53
N THR A 31 -9.00 -8.81 -12.01
CA THR A 31 -9.80 -9.22 -10.85
C THR A 31 -9.44 -8.39 -9.61
N TYR A 32 -10.35 -8.29 -8.64
CA TYR A 32 -10.13 -7.54 -7.40
C TYR A 32 -8.84 -7.94 -6.66
N GLY A 33 -8.45 -9.22 -6.73
CA GLY A 33 -7.22 -9.73 -6.13
C GLY A 33 -5.97 -9.25 -6.86
N ASN A 34 -5.99 -9.23 -8.19
CA ASN A 34 -4.89 -8.71 -9.01
C ASN A 34 -4.69 -7.21 -8.77
N LEU A 35 -5.77 -6.44 -8.64
CA LEU A 35 -5.70 -5.02 -8.34
C LEU A 35 -5.05 -4.75 -6.97
N ALA A 36 -5.45 -5.48 -5.94
CA ALA A 36 -4.86 -5.36 -4.61
C ALA A 36 -3.38 -5.78 -4.59
N ASN A 37 -3.02 -6.81 -5.34
CA ASN A 37 -1.63 -7.26 -5.47
C ASN A 37 -0.78 -6.24 -6.24
N LEU A 38 -1.32 -5.66 -7.30
CA LEU A 38 -0.65 -4.63 -8.09
C LEU A 38 -0.34 -3.40 -7.23
N MET A 39 -1.33 -2.87 -6.50
CA MET A 39 -1.11 -1.75 -5.57
C MET A 39 -0.05 -2.08 -4.53
N HIS A 40 -0.10 -3.28 -3.95
CA HIS A 40 0.89 -3.72 -2.98
C HIS A 40 2.29 -3.84 -3.58
N ALA A 41 2.42 -4.41 -4.78
CA ALA A 41 3.69 -4.55 -5.48
C ALA A 41 4.30 -3.18 -5.82
N LEU A 42 3.50 -2.24 -6.34
CA LEU A 42 3.95 -0.87 -6.62
C LEU A 42 4.46 -0.18 -5.35
N ALA A 43 3.75 -0.35 -4.22
CA ALA A 43 4.16 0.21 -2.95
C ALA A 43 5.45 -0.42 -2.41
N MET A 44 5.63 -1.74 -2.60
CA MET A 44 6.85 -2.47 -2.25
C MET A 44 8.05 -2.05 -3.10
N LEU A 45 7.83 -1.78 -4.39
CA LEU A 45 8.85 -1.30 -5.32
C LEU A 45 9.19 0.18 -5.14
N GLY A 46 8.49 0.89 -4.24
CA GLY A 46 8.73 2.32 -4.04
C GLY A 46 8.25 3.20 -5.20
N LEU A 47 7.46 2.65 -6.12
CA LEU A 47 6.94 3.38 -7.28
C LEU A 47 5.83 4.34 -6.83
N ARG A 48 5.80 5.54 -7.42
CA ARG A 48 4.84 6.60 -7.12
C ARG A 48 4.01 6.88 -8.36
N PRO A 49 2.88 6.17 -8.55
CA PRO A 49 1.97 6.47 -9.64
C PRO A 49 1.36 7.86 -9.42
N GLY A 50 1.28 8.65 -10.49
CA GLY A 50 0.66 9.98 -10.43
C GLY A 50 -0.82 9.94 -10.07
N GLU A 51 -1.38 11.10 -9.72
CA GLU A 51 -2.74 11.22 -9.19
C GLU A 51 -3.82 10.62 -10.11
N ALA A 52 -3.72 10.84 -11.42
CA ALA A 52 -4.66 10.30 -12.40
C ALA A 52 -4.71 8.76 -12.37
N TRP A 53 -3.56 8.12 -12.20
CA TRP A 53 -3.46 6.67 -12.09
C TRP A 53 -4.14 6.19 -10.81
N LEU A 54 -3.82 6.79 -9.67
CA LEU A 54 -4.40 6.44 -8.38
C LEU A 54 -5.91 6.61 -8.36
N ARG A 55 -6.42 7.71 -8.92
CA ARG A 55 -7.86 7.97 -9.02
C ARG A 55 -8.56 6.90 -9.88
N GLY A 56 -7.99 6.56 -11.04
CA GLY A 56 -8.53 5.50 -11.90
C GLY A 56 -8.55 4.14 -11.22
N THR A 57 -7.46 3.77 -10.56
CA THR A 57 -7.36 2.52 -9.78
C THR A 57 -8.35 2.49 -8.63
N MET A 58 -8.50 3.58 -7.87
CA MET A 58 -9.42 3.64 -6.73
C MET A 58 -10.89 3.61 -7.16
N ALA A 59 -11.25 4.22 -8.29
CA ALA A 59 -12.59 4.08 -8.86
C ALA A 59 -12.93 2.60 -9.18
N ARG A 60 -11.94 1.81 -9.62
CA ARG A 60 -12.14 0.37 -9.84
C ARG A 60 -12.22 -0.41 -8.52
N VAL A 61 -11.41 -0.06 -7.53
CA VAL A 61 -11.49 -0.61 -6.17
C VAL A 61 -12.90 -0.38 -5.61
N GLU A 62 -13.45 0.82 -5.76
CA GLU A 62 -14.82 1.18 -5.38
C GLU A 62 -15.88 0.27 -6.01
N LEU A 63 -15.79 0.03 -7.32
CA LEU A 63 -16.74 -0.82 -8.04
C LEU A 63 -16.65 -2.30 -7.64
N THR A 64 -15.46 -2.77 -7.30
CA THR A 64 -15.19 -4.19 -6.99
C THR A 64 -15.11 -4.49 -5.49
N LEU A 65 -15.27 -3.47 -4.65
CA LEU A 65 -15.27 -3.54 -3.18
C LEU A 65 -16.18 -4.64 -2.60
N PRO A 66 -17.37 -4.94 -3.18
CA PRO A 66 -18.24 -6.05 -2.76
C PRO A 66 -17.67 -7.45 -2.96
N ASP A 67 -16.55 -7.61 -3.67
CA ASP A 67 -15.88 -8.91 -3.88
C ASP A 67 -14.60 -9.07 -3.05
N PHE A 68 -14.07 -7.99 -2.45
CA PHE A 68 -12.82 -8.01 -1.71
C PHE A 68 -12.86 -8.85 -0.42
N GLY A 69 -11.90 -9.76 -0.24
CA GLY A 69 -11.64 -10.42 1.05
C GLY A 69 -10.90 -9.53 2.07
N HIS A 70 -10.77 -9.99 3.32
CA HIS A 70 -10.04 -9.24 4.36
C HIS A 70 -8.56 -9.00 4.03
N THR A 71 -7.90 -10.00 3.44
CA THR A 71 -6.48 -9.90 3.04
C THR A 71 -6.28 -8.88 1.92
N THR A 72 -7.16 -8.84 0.92
CA THR A 72 -7.03 -7.88 -0.20
C THR A 72 -7.32 -6.45 0.27
N LEU A 73 -8.31 -6.25 1.15
CA LEU A 73 -8.55 -4.94 1.78
C LEU A 73 -7.35 -4.47 2.61
N SER A 74 -6.70 -5.40 3.33
CA SER A 74 -5.51 -5.07 4.13
C SER A 74 -4.33 -4.64 3.26
N LYS A 75 -4.13 -5.30 2.10
CA LYS A 75 -3.12 -4.91 1.10
C LYS A 75 -3.36 -3.51 0.56
N VAL A 76 -4.60 -3.21 0.16
CA VAL A 76 -4.97 -1.87 -0.34
C VAL A 76 -4.76 -0.81 0.75
N LEU A 77 -5.23 -1.07 1.97
CA LEU A 77 -5.11 -0.13 3.07
C LEU A 77 -3.65 0.19 3.43
N TRP A 78 -2.76 -0.80 3.33
CA TRP A 78 -1.33 -0.62 3.58
C TRP A 78 -0.62 0.09 2.42
N ALA A 79 -0.97 -0.24 1.17
CA ALA A 79 -0.32 0.28 -0.02
C ALA A 79 -0.71 1.74 -0.32
N LEU A 80 -1.98 2.08 -0.12
CA LEU A 80 -2.55 3.38 -0.49
C LEU A 80 -1.76 4.60 0.01
N PRO A 81 -1.43 4.74 1.31
CA PRO A 81 -0.66 5.90 1.79
C PRO A 81 0.78 5.94 1.27
N ARG A 82 1.35 4.80 0.83
CA ARG A 82 2.70 4.73 0.25
C ARG A 82 2.69 5.17 -1.20
N LEU A 83 1.66 4.78 -1.95
CA LEU A 83 1.52 5.20 -3.35
C LEU A 83 1.18 6.69 -3.48
N ALA A 84 0.43 7.24 -2.52
CA ALA A 84 0.02 8.64 -2.50
C ALA A 84 1.08 9.61 -1.94
N GLN A 85 2.28 9.14 -1.59
CA GLN A 85 3.38 10.02 -1.17
C GLN A 85 3.77 10.95 -2.33
N ASP A 86 4.34 12.11 -2.01
CA ASP A 86 4.86 13.08 -2.99
C ASP A 86 3.81 13.69 -3.94
N GLY A 87 2.57 13.84 -3.46
CA GLY A 87 1.49 14.50 -4.19
C GLY A 87 0.66 13.58 -5.10
N GLY A 88 0.77 12.27 -4.92
CA GLY A 88 -0.07 11.30 -5.64
C GLY A 88 -1.57 11.37 -5.30
N ALA A 89 -1.95 12.04 -4.20
CA ALA A 89 -3.34 12.39 -3.92
C ALA A 89 -3.39 13.52 -2.87
N GLU A 90 -4.42 14.36 -2.96
CA GLU A 90 -4.75 15.32 -1.91
C GLU A 90 -5.01 14.60 -0.56
N PRO A 91 -4.59 15.15 0.59
CA PRO A 91 -4.74 14.50 1.90
C PRO A 91 -6.19 14.13 2.24
N GLU A 92 -7.14 14.97 1.85
CA GLU A 92 -8.58 14.72 2.04
C GLU A 92 -9.06 13.51 1.21
N GLN A 93 -8.65 13.45 -0.05
CA GLN A 93 -8.98 12.36 -0.95
C GLN A 93 -8.41 11.02 -0.44
N LEU A 94 -7.14 11.05 0.01
CA LEU A 94 -6.51 9.90 0.64
C LEU A 94 -7.27 9.43 1.89
N ALA A 95 -7.68 10.38 2.74
CA ALA A 95 -8.47 10.07 3.93
C ALA A 95 -9.84 9.46 3.58
N ALA A 96 -10.51 9.97 2.54
CA ALA A 96 -11.79 9.42 2.06
C ALA A 96 -11.63 7.97 1.59
N TRP A 97 -10.63 7.68 0.76
CA TRP A 97 -10.33 6.32 0.29
C TRP A 97 -9.99 5.37 1.43
N GLN A 98 -9.19 5.80 2.40
CA GLN A 98 -8.88 5.00 3.58
C GLN A 98 -10.13 4.70 4.42
N GLN A 99 -11.00 5.69 4.61
CA GLN A 99 -12.25 5.52 5.36
C GLN A 99 -13.16 4.51 4.69
N MET A 100 -13.32 4.60 3.37
CA MET A 100 -14.09 3.63 2.58
C MET A 100 -13.57 2.20 2.77
N VAL A 101 -12.27 1.97 2.57
CA VAL A 101 -11.68 0.62 2.71
C VAL A 101 -11.83 0.09 4.14
N LYS A 102 -11.62 0.95 5.15
CA LYS A 102 -11.81 0.61 6.57
C LYS A 102 -13.28 0.29 6.90
N ALA A 103 -14.23 1.04 6.35
CA ALA A 103 -15.65 0.80 6.56
C ALA A 103 -16.06 -0.58 6.01
N THR A 104 -15.64 -0.91 4.80
CA THR A 104 -15.89 -2.23 4.20
C THR A 104 -15.24 -3.36 5.00
N LEU A 105 -14.00 -3.16 5.46
CA LEU A 105 -13.32 -4.13 6.31
C LEU A 105 -14.06 -4.36 7.62
N ARG A 106 -14.55 -3.30 8.28
CA ARG A 106 -15.36 -3.40 9.51
C ARG A 106 -16.65 -4.18 9.29
N THR A 107 -17.37 -3.87 8.20
CA THR A 107 -18.61 -4.57 7.84
C THR A 107 -18.36 -6.06 7.64
N ARG A 108 -17.28 -6.42 6.93
CA ARG A 108 -16.94 -7.83 6.65
C ARG A 108 -16.36 -8.60 7.82
N LEU A 109 -15.64 -7.93 8.72
CA LEU A 109 -15.17 -8.57 9.94
C LEU A 109 -16.31 -8.78 10.95
N GLY A 110 -17.52 -8.31 10.64
CA GLY A 110 -18.68 -8.41 11.53
C GLY A 110 -18.37 -7.78 12.89
N PHE A 111 -17.54 -6.72 12.92
CA PHE A 111 -17.08 -6.11 14.15
C PHE A 111 -18.29 -5.49 14.88
N ARG A 112 -18.91 -6.31 15.72
CA ARG A 112 -19.90 -5.88 16.70
C ARG A 112 -19.16 -5.03 17.72
N PRO A 113 -19.56 -3.76 17.94
CA PRO A 113 -18.96 -2.97 19.01
C PRO A 113 -19.12 -3.74 20.32
N ALA A 114 -18.03 -3.87 21.07
CA ALA A 114 -17.99 -4.52 22.38
C ALA A 114 -18.86 -3.73 23.36
N GLY A 115 -20.17 -3.94 23.32
CA GLY A 115 -21.14 -3.18 24.09
C GLY A 115 -22.43 -3.92 24.42
N LEU A 116 -22.53 -5.22 24.11
CA LEU A 116 -23.68 -6.04 24.52
C LEU A 116 -23.28 -7.48 24.88
N LEU A 117 -22.28 -7.63 25.74
CA LEU A 117 -22.06 -8.85 26.49
C LEU A 117 -22.27 -8.52 27.96
N LYS A 118 -23.51 -8.75 28.42
CA LYS A 118 -23.84 -8.75 29.85
C LYS A 118 -22.88 -9.69 30.58
N HIS A 119 -22.33 -9.23 31.70
CA HIS A 119 -21.33 -9.92 32.51
C HIS A 119 -21.69 -11.37 32.84
N GLY A 120 -20.73 -12.28 32.68
CA GLY A 120 -20.89 -13.69 33.04
C GLY A 120 -19.58 -14.48 33.15
N ARG A 121 -18.80 -14.18 34.22
CA ARG A 121 -17.81 -15.02 34.95
C ARG A 121 -16.74 -15.85 34.21
N ARG A 122 -15.50 -15.56 34.66
CA ARG A 122 -14.41 -16.46 35.11
C ARG A 122 -13.72 -17.39 34.10
N GLY A 123 -12.51 -16.95 33.72
CA GLY A 123 -11.29 -17.59 34.23
C GLY A 123 -10.62 -18.66 33.35
N ARG A 124 -9.46 -18.33 32.78
CA ARG A 124 -8.25 -19.17 32.86
C ARG A 124 -7.03 -18.39 32.37
N ARG A 125 -6.02 -18.34 33.23
CA ARG A 125 -4.66 -17.94 32.88
C ARG A 125 -4.10 -19.00 31.93
N GLY A 126 -3.67 -18.58 30.74
CA GLY A 126 -3.02 -19.42 29.74
C GLY A 126 -1.86 -18.66 29.12
N ARG A 127 -0.65 -19.16 29.37
CA ARG A 127 0.68 -18.72 28.92
C ARG A 127 0.71 -17.96 27.58
N GLY A 128 1.31 -16.79 27.58
CA GLY A 128 1.74 -16.10 26.37
C GLY A 128 2.98 -16.78 25.75
N PRO A 129 2.99 -17.02 24.42
CA PRO A 129 4.22 -17.26 23.68
C PRO A 129 4.98 -15.94 23.49
N ARG A 130 6.30 -16.03 23.64
CA ARG A 130 7.29 -14.95 23.56
C ARG A 130 7.22 -14.26 22.19
N LEU A 131 7.14 -12.92 22.22
CA LEU A 131 7.41 -12.09 21.05
C LEU A 131 8.91 -12.21 20.71
N ARG A 132 9.20 -12.62 19.48
CA ARG A 132 10.53 -12.46 18.88
C ARG A 132 10.66 -10.99 18.45
N PRO A 133 11.74 -10.28 18.81
CA PRO A 133 12.01 -8.97 18.26
C PRO A 133 12.58 -9.13 16.85
N GLY A 134 12.09 -8.33 15.90
CA GLY A 134 12.73 -8.22 14.58
C GLY A 134 11.74 -7.98 13.45
N VAL A 135 11.26 -6.75 13.33
CA VAL A 135 10.99 -6.04 12.05
C VAL A 135 10.74 -4.55 12.36
N ASP A 136 11.67 -3.90 13.05
CA ASP A 136 11.65 -2.44 13.21
C ASP A 136 13.07 -1.90 12.98
N SER A 137 13.49 -1.78 11.71
CA SER A 137 14.69 -1.02 11.34
C SER A 137 14.69 -0.59 9.87
N TRP A 138 13.66 0.13 9.42
CA TRP A 138 13.72 0.83 8.13
C TRP A 138 12.99 2.17 8.17
N VAL A 139 13.36 3.03 9.13
CA VAL A 139 13.04 4.49 9.12
C VAL A 139 14.24 5.36 9.55
N ALA A 140 15.42 4.80 9.81
CA ALA A 140 16.55 5.55 10.39
C ALA A 140 17.79 5.67 9.49
N LEU A 141 17.61 5.94 8.19
CA LEU A 141 18.73 6.23 7.26
C LEU A 141 18.34 7.29 6.22
N GLN A 142 17.87 8.46 6.67
CA GLN A 142 17.80 9.64 5.80
C GLN A 142 17.96 10.96 6.57
N GLN A 143 18.96 11.03 7.45
CA GLN A 143 19.53 12.30 7.89
C GLN A 143 21.04 12.14 8.06
N GLY A 144 21.80 12.81 7.19
CA GLY A 144 23.25 12.87 7.26
C GLY A 144 23.89 13.02 5.89
N ASP A 145 23.77 14.20 5.28
CA ASP A 145 24.89 14.91 4.64
C ASP A 145 24.40 16.22 4.01
N ALA A 146 24.17 17.21 4.88
CA ALA A 146 24.30 18.61 4.50
C ALA A 146 25.62 19.09 5.07
N VAL A 147 26.73 18.78 4.38
CA VAL A 147 28.01 19.44 4.67
C VAL A 147 27.88 20.88 4.21
N ALA A 148 27.96 21.76 5.18
CA ALA A 148 28.16 23.19 4.98
C ALA A 148 29.52 23.39 4.31
N GLY A 149 29.51 23.77 3.04
CA GLY A 149 30.63 24.44 2.38
C GLY A 149 30.39 25.94 2.42
N SER A 150 30.82 26.57 3.51
CA SER A 150 31.08 28.02 3.54
C SER A 150 32.49 28.28 2.99
N GLU A 151 32.75 29.54 2.65
CA GLU A 151 34.02 30.14 2.22
C GLU A 151 34.33 29.91 0.72
N GLY A 152 34.52 30.92 -0.14
CA GLY A 152 34.91 32.30 0.09
C GLY A 152 36.20 32.59 -0.70
N SER A 153 36.16 33.64 -1.53
CA SER A 153 37.30 34.44 -2.00
C SER A 153 38.16 33.94 -3.18
N SER A 154 38.03 34.61 -4.34
CA SER A 154 38.94 35.70 -4.78
C SER A 154 38.40 36.38 -6.03
#